data_AF-A0A2H0DPY3-F1
#
_entry.id   AF-A0A2H0DPY3-F1
#
_cell.length_a   1.000
_cell.length_b   1.000
_cell.length_c   1.000
_cell.angle_alpha   90.00
_cell.angle_beta   90.00
_cell.angle_gamma   90.00
#
_symmetry.space_group_name_H-M   'P 1'
#
loop_
_entity.id
_entity.type
_entity.pdbx_description
1 polymer ?
#
loop_
_entity_poly.entity_id
_entity_poly.type
_entity_poly.pdbx_seq_one_letter_code
_entity_poly.pdbx_strand_id
1 'polypeptide(L)'
;MNKLNLALAALLFPSAFALAAGFESPRFGLRGATPLPAAVSMAARRIGRLRFASVNGSVNGRPFEMSLSRSLWVISGETAGSAIAVKIDHDGKSMLGDIGGRRVELAFHWTPARSVVQGTFNGAALRYEVDFGAVSVKGSAAGKAFRLTMDAATGKITGKMAGAAVALDYNPMSGELRGSLGGRPVSLTLANLELGEFLQYFFVLLP
;
A
#
# COMPACT_ATOMS: atom_id res chain seq x y z
N MET A 1 -0.24 -23.91 -47.81
CA MET A 1 -0.61 -22.64 -48.47
C MET A 1 -1.92 -22.87 -49.20
N ASN A 2 -3.03 -22.29 -48.74
CA ASN A 2 -4.29 -22.26 -49.48
C ASN A 2 -5.02 -20.94 -49.23
N LYS A 3 -5.68 -20.49 -50.29
CA LYS A 3 -6.00 -19.10 -50.63
C LYS A 3 -7.24 -18.55 -49.90
N LEU A 4 -7.21 -17.22 -49.77
CA LEU A 4 -8.28 -16.22 -49.70
C LEU A 4 -9.74 -16.74 -49.73
N ASN A 5 -10.57 -16.17 -48.85
CA ASN A 5 -11.80 -15.51 -49.30
C ASN A 5 -12.15 -14.31 -48.40
N LEU A 6 -12.27 -13.18 -49.07
CA LEU A 6 -12.69 -11.87 -48.59
C LEU A 6 -14.21 -11.78 -48.82
N ALA A 7 -15.00 -11.34 -47.84
CA ALA A 7 -16.37 -10.93 -48.10
C ALA A 7 -16.74 -9.74 -47.20
N LEU A 8 -16.72 -8.58 -47.86
CA LEU A 8 -17.23 -7.29 -47.44
C LEU A 8 -18.73 -7.23 -47.78
N ALA A 9 -19.59 -6.82 -46.85
CA ALA A 9 -20.89 -6.24 -47.20
C ALA A 9 -21.40 -5.34 -46.06
N ALA A 10 -21.59 -4.08 -46.42
CA ALA A 10 -22.08 -3.00 -45.59
C ALA A 10 -23.59 -2.79 -45.76
N LEU A 11 -24.11 -1.86 -44.95
CA LEU A 11 -25.36 -1.08 -45.09
C LEU A 11 -26.64 -1.75 -44.56
N LEU A 12 -27.30 -1.09 -43.59
CA LEU A 12 -28.38 -0.12 -43.89
C LEU A 12 -28.95 0.46 -42.58
N PHE A 13 -28.91 1.80 -42.46
CA PHE A 13 -29.83 2.58 -41.63
C PHE A 13 -31.21 2.62 -42.31
N PRO A 14 -32.29 2.84 -41.53
CA PRO A 14 -33.06 4.06 -41.78
C PRO A 14 -33.52 4.79 -40.51
N SER A 15 -33.84 6.05 -40.74
CA SER A 15 -34.11 7.13 -39.80
C SER A 15 -35.59 7.25 -39.38
N ALA A 16 -35.80 7.86 -38.21
CA ALA A 16 -36.87 8.80 -37.81
C ALA A 16 -38.35 8.36 -37.82
N PHE A 17 -39.08 8.54 -36.71
CA PHE A 17 -39.88 9.76 -36.39
C PHE A 17 -40.59 9.61 -35.02
N ALA A 18 -40.99 10.76 -34.47
CA ALA A 18 -41.47 11.03 -33.12
C ALA A 18 -42.88 10.53 -32.76
N LEU A 19 -43.20 10.47 -31.46
CA LEU A 19 -44.35 11.20 -30.89
C LEU A 19 -44.26 11.32 -29.35
N ALA A 20 -44.73 12.46 -28.86
CA ALA A 20 -44.77 12.88 -27.47
C ALA A 20 -45.89 12.18 -26.66
N ALA A 21 -45.64 11.97 -25.36
CA ALA A 21 -46.68 11.85 -24.35
C ALA A 21 -46.16 12.51 -23.06
N GLY A 22 -46.95 13.46 -22.55
CA GLY A 22 -46.62 14.28 -21.41
C GLY A 22 -46.51 13.48 -20.11
N PHE A 23 -45.66 13.98 -19.21
CA PHE A 23 -45.71 13.62 -17.81
C PHE A 23 -45.76 14.90 -16.98
N GLU A 24 -46.86 15.06 -16.27
CA GLU A 24 -47.13 16.14 -15.35
C GLU A 24 -46.08 16.17 -14.23
N SER A 25 -45.63 17.37 -13.87
CA SER A 25 -44.76 17.61 -12.74
C SER A 25 -45.59 17.76 -11.45
N PRO A 26 -45.36 16.95 -10.40
CA PRO A 26 -45.82 17.33 -9.08
C PRO A 26 -44.90 18.43 -8.51
N ARG A 27 -45.47 19.62 -8.33
CA ARG A 27 -44.87 20.71 -7.54
C ARG A 27 -44.78 20.26 -6.08
N PHE A 28 -43.60 19.82 -5.65
CA PHE A 28 -43.31 19.59 -4.24
C PHE A 28 -42.73 20.85 -3.61
N GLY A 29 -43.35 21.29 -2.51
CA GLY A 29 -43.10 22.56 -1.85
C GLY A 29 -41.69 22.68 -1.27
N LEU A 30 -41.08 23.84 -1.49
CA LEU A 30 -39.89 24.32 -0.81
C LEU A 30 -40.23 24.71 0.64
N ARG A 31 -39.87 23.87 1.61
CA ARG A 31 -39.68 24.30 3.02
C ARG A 31 -38.56 23.49 3.67
N GLY A 32 -37.50 24.18 4.09
CA GLY A 32 -36.58 23.73 5.13
C GLY A 32 -35.39 22.88 4.68
N ALA A 33 -34.60 23.33 3.70
CA ALA A 33 -33.25 22.79 3.53
C ALA A 33 -32.32 23.47 4.55
N THR A 34 -32.05 22.80 5.66
CA THR A 34 -30.89 23.08 6.51
C THR A 34 -29.65 23.05 5.62
N PRO A 35 -28.80 24.09 5.57
CA PRO A 35 -27.55 23.99 4.86
C PRO A 35 -26.69 22.94 5.56
N LEU A 36 -26.39 21.84 4.86
CA LEU A 36 -25.38 20.88 5.27
C LEU A 36 -24.08 21.66 5.53
N PRO A 37 -23.33 21.35 6.61
CA PRO A 37 -22.03 21.98 6.81
C PRO A 37 -21.19 21.71 5.57
N ALA A 38 -20.68 22.79 4.97
CA ALA A 38 -19.73 22.72 3.89
C ALA A 38 -18.51 21.95 4.41
N ALA A 39 -18.49 20.64 4.15
CA ALA A 39 -17.28 19.86 4.23
C ALA A 39 -16.33 20.54 3.25
N VAL A 40 -15.34 21.23 3.78
CA VAL A 40 -14.19 21.70 3.03
C VAL A 40 -13.55 20.44 2.47
N SER A 41 -13.95 20.07 1.26
CA SER A 41 -13.27 19.07 0.46
C SER A 41 -11.91 19.67 0.15
N MET A 42 -10.94 19.42 1.03
CA MET A 42 -9.53 19.47 0.69
C MET A 42 -9.27 18.31 -0.28
N ALA A 43 -9.84 18.41 -1.48
CA ALA A 43 -9.30 17.75 -2.65
C ALA A 43 -7.98 18.46 -2.95
N ALA A 44 -6.97 18.19 -2.11
CA ALA A 44 -5.60 18.41 -2.46
C ALA A 44 -5.40 17.70 -3.79
N ARG A 45 -5.19 18.49 -4.84
CA ARG A 45 -4.74 18.04 -6.15
C ARG A 45 -3.61 17.05 -5.87
N ARG A 46 -3.84 15.74 -6.04
CA ARG A 46 -2.79 14.73 -5.91
C ARG A 46 -1.77 15.07 -6.99
N ILE A 47 -0.74 15.83 -6.62
CA ILE A 47 0.55 15.79 -7.31
C ILE A 47 0.85 14.29 -7.40
N GLY A 48 1.00 13.78 -8.62
CA GLY A 48 1.12 12.34 -8.85
C GLY A 48 2.15 11.74 -7.89
N ARG A 49 1.85 10.55 -7.35
CA ARG A 49 2.72 9.87 -6.38
C ARG A 49 4.14 9.86 -6.91
N LEU A 50 5.09 10.37 -6.13
CA LEU A 50 6.48 10.48 -6.55
C LEU A 50 7.01 9.11 -6.96
N ARG A 51 7.80 9.08 -8.03
CA ARG A 51 8.28 7.83 -8.64
C ARG A 51 9.22 7.05 -7.72
N PHE A 52 9.82 7.74 -6.75
CA PHE A 52 10.79 7.17 -5.83
C PHE A 52 10.37 7.45 -4.38
N ALA A 53 10.65 6.50 -3.52
CA ALA A 53 10.54 6.58 -2.07
C ALA A 53 11.83 6.05 -1.46
N SER A 54 12.20 6.53 -0.28
CA SER A 54 13.32 5.96 0.46
C SER A 54 13.05 5.88 1.96
N VAL A 55 13.77 4.98 2.61
CA VAL A 55 13.79 4.78 4.05
C VAL A 55 15.25 4.67 4.48
N ASN A 56 15.70 5.58 5.32
CA ASN A 56 17.10 5.65 5.75
C ASN A 56 17.21 5.71 7.27
N GLY A 57 18.27 5.15 7.84
CA GLY A 57 18.57 5.28 9.25
C GLY A 57 19.17 4.01 9.83
N SER A 58 18.62 3.53 10.95
CA SER A 58 19.13 2.33 11.61
C SER A 58 18.04 1.47 12.24
N VAL A 59 18.32 0.17 12.29
CA VAL A 59 17.56 -0.83 13.01
C VAL A 59 18.52 -1.64 13.86
N ASN A 60 18.25 -1.68 15.17
CA ASN A 60 19.12 -2.30 16.17
C ASN A 60 20.57 -1.78 16.11
N GLY A 61 20.73 -0.47 15.90
CA GLY A 61 22.04 0.19 15.76
C GLY A 61 22.77 -0.11 14.44
N ARG A 62 22.19 -0.91 13.54
CA ARG A 62 22.78 -1.24 12.24
C ARG A 62 22.21 -0.34 11.15
N PRO A 63 23.03 0.14 10.21
CA PRO A 63 22.56 0.93 9.08
C PRO A 63 21.45 0.21 8.30
N PHE A 64 20.45 1.00 7.89
CA PHE A 64 19.36 0.56 7.05
C PHE A 64 19.09 1.63 5.99
N GLU A 65 19.15 1.21 4.74
CA GLU A 65 18.81 2.01 3.58
C GLU A 65 17.92 1.19 2.66
N MET A 66 16.81 1.78 2.23
CA MET A 66 15.90 1.18 1.28
C MET A 66 15.40 2.25 0.32
N SER A 67 15.32 1.91 -0.95
CA SER A 67 14.70 2.72 -2.00
C SER A 67 13.60 1.90 -2.67
N LEU A 68 12.48 2.54 -2.97
CA LEU A 68 11.38 1.99 -3.75
C LEU A 68 11.26 2.77 -5.05
N SER A 69 11.48 2.10 -6.18
CA SER A 69 11.16 2.61 -7.50
C SER A 69 9.75 2.17 -7.88
N ARG A 70 8.80 3.09 -7.97
CA ARG A 70 7.42 2.83 -8.41
C ARG A 70 7.29 2.76 -9.94
N SER A 71 8.33 3.18 -10.67
CA SER A 71 8.39 3.02 -12.13
C SER A 71 8.88 1.62 -12.53
N LEU A 72 9.84 1.07 -11.78
CA LEU A 72 10.37 -0.28 -12.02
C LEU A 72 9.72 -1.34 -11.13
N TRP A 73 8.98 -0.92 -10.11
CA TRP A 73 8.43 -1.77 -9.06
C TRP A 73 9.52 -2.64 -8.42
N VAL A 74 10.58 -1.98 -7.95
CA VAL A 74 11.73 -2.61 -7.30
C VAL A 74 12.00 -1.93 -5.97
N ILE A 75 12.24 -2.74 -4.94
CA ILE A 75 12.82 -2.36 -3.67
C ILE A 75 14.31 -2.71 -3.73
N SER A 76 15.17 -1.73 -3.51
CA SER A 76 16.62 -1.91 -3.46
C SER A 76 17.21 -1.26 -2.22
N GLY A 77 18.46 -1.57 -1.87
CA GLY A 77 19.16 -0.90 -0.77
C GLY A 77 20.07 -1.86 -0.02
N GLU A 78 20.26 -1.59 1.26
CA GLU A 78 21.18 -2.32 2.11
C GLU A 78 20.67 -2.37 3.57
N THR A 79 20.86 -3.51 4.22
CA THR A 79 20.69 -3.66 5.65
C THR A 79 21.92 -4.35 6.23
N ALA A 80 22.56 -3.70 7.20
CA ALA A 80 23.70 -4.26 7.92
C ALA A 80 24.82 -4.83 7.01
N GLY A 81 25.23 -4.13 5.96
CA GLY A 81 26.27 -4.62 5.04
C GLY A 81 25.76 -5.54 3.92
N SER A 82 24.45 -5.83 3.89
CA SER A 82 23.89 -6.83 2.98
C SER A 82 22.79 -6.25 2.10
N ALA A 83 22.81 -6.61 0.82
CA ALA A 83 21.89 -6.05 -0.17
C ALA A 83 20.41 -6.38 0.11
N ILE A 84 19.56 -5.43 -0.26
CA ILE A 84 18.12 -5.57 -0.45
C ILE A 84 17.87 -5.49 -1.95
N ALA A 85 17.21 -6.49 -2.53
CA ALA A 85 16.84 -6.50 -3.94
C ALA A 85 15.57 -7.33 -4.13
N VAL A 86 14.41 -6.67 -4.20
CA VAL A 86 13.10 -7.31 -4.35
C VAL A 86 12.35 -6.68 -5.51
N LYS A 87 11.92 -7.50 -6.47
CA LYS A 87 11.03 -7.10 -7.56
C LYS A 87 9.59 -7.34 -7.15
N ILE A 88 8.72 -6.38 -7.45
CA ILE A 88 7.27 -6.44 -7.25
C ILE A 88 6.63 -6.58 -8.64
N ASP A 89 5.86 -7.64 -8.82
CA ASP A 89 5.03 -7.87 -9.99
C ASP A 89 3.56 -7.66 -9.59
N HIS A 90 2.96 -6.57 -10.08
CA HIS A 90 1.55 -6.26 -9.79
C HIS A 90 0.57 -7.11 -10.60
N ASP A 91 0.98 -7.57 -11.79
CA ASP A 91 0.15 -8.39 -12.66
C ASP A 91 0.16 -9.84 -12.16
N GLY A 92 1.35 -10.38 -11.88
CA GLY A 92 1.57 -11.66 -11.24
C GLY A 92 1.31 -11.67 -9.72
N LYS A 93 1.03 -10.50 -9.13
CA LYS A 93 0.70 -10.32 -7.71
C LYS A 93 1.74 -10.94 -6.77
N SER A 94 3.02 -10.75 -7.06
CA SER A 94 4.13 -11.38 -6.35
C SER A 94 5.27 -10.43 -6.03
N MET A 95 6.06 -10.77 -5.01
CA MET A 95 7.31 -10.11 -4.65
C MET A 95 8.39 -11.16 -4.53
N LEU A 96 9.44 -11.03 -5.35
CA LEU A 96 10.51 -12.00 -5.48
C LEU A 96 11.86 -11.31 -5.38
N GLY A 97 12.79 -11.89 -4.62
CA GLY A 97 14.15 -11.35 -4.51
C GLY A 97 14.86 -11.80 -3.25
N ASP A 98 15.78 -10.98 -2.78
CA ASP A 98 16.68 -11.33 -1.69
C ASP A 98 16.90 -10.14 -0.74
N ILE A 99 16.96 -10.43 0.55
CA ILE A 99 17.26 -9.46 1.60
C ILE A 99 18.29 -10.10 2.53
N GLY A 100 19.49 -9.54 2.59
CA GLY A 100 20.51 -10.08 3.49
C GLY A 100 20.98 -11.49 3.12
N GLY A 101 20.97 -11.83 1.83
CA GLY A 101 21.24 -13.18 1.33
C GLY A 101 20.12 -14.19 1.63
N ARG A 102 18.95 -13.73 2.08
CA ARG A 102 17.78 -14.55 2.36
C ARG A 102 16.72 -14.34 1.30
N ARG A 103 16.23 -15.46 0.77
CA ARG A 103 15.24 -15.48 -0.31
C ARG A 103 13.88 -14.95 0.16
N VAL A 104 13.25 -14.10 -0.65
CA VAL A 104 11.90 -13.57 -0.45
C VAL A 104 11.01 -14.07 -1.57
N GLU A 105 9.94 -14.78 -1.21
CA GLU A 105 8.95 -15.30 -2.14
C GLU A 105 7.54 -15.10 -1.60
N LEU A 106 6.92 -13.99 -1.98
CA LEU A 106 5.64 -13.57 -1.44
C LEU A 106 4.63 -13.37 -2.57
N ALA A 107 3.39 -13.75 -2.31
CA ALA A 107 2.22 -13.35 -3.07
C ALA A 107 1.45 -12.28 -2.29
N PHE A 108 0.75 -11.40 -3.00
CA PHE A 108 -0.09 -10.40 -2.36
C PHE A 108 -1.44 -10.23 -3.04
N HIS A 109 -2.41 -9.73 -2.29
CA HIS A 109 -3.69 -9.31 -2.80
C HIS A 109 -4.06 -7.99 -2.16
N TRP A 110 -4.55 -7.03 -2.95
CA TRP A 110 -4.90 -5.71 -2.44
C TRP A 110 -6.32 -5.32 -2.84
N THR A 111 -6.92 -4.55 -1.95
CA THR A 111 -8.17 -3.82 -2.12
C THR A 111 -7.89 -2.36 -1.74
N PRO A 112 -8.79 -1.41 -2.03
CA PRO A 112 -8.63 -0.03 -1.57
C PRO A 112 -8.48 0.12 -0.04
N ALA A 113 -9.03 -0.83 0.74
CA ALA A 113 -9.00 -0.78 2.20
C ALA A 113 -7.85 -1.60 2.83
N ARG A 114 -7.37 -2.65 2.15
CA ARG A 114 -6.49 -3.66 2.76
C ARG A 114 -5.53 -4.31 1.77
N SER A 115 -4.39 -4.76 2.28
CA SER A 115 -3.48 -5.65 1.57
C SER A 115 -3.20 -6.91 2.39
N VAL A 116 -3.18 -8.07 1.75
CA VAL A 116 -2.80 -9.34 2.35
C VAL A 116 -1.55 -9.83 1.63
N VAL A 117 -0.53 -10.18 2.38
CA VAL A 117 0.74 -10.72 1.87
C VAL A 117 0.99 -12.06 2.53
N GLN A 118 1.43 -13.04 1.73
CA GLN A 118 1.72 -14.39 2.22
C GLN A 118 2.79 -15.08 1.37
N GLY A 119 3.55 -16.00 1.96
CA GLY A 119 4.55 -16.78 1.26
C GLY A 119 5.68 -17.20 2.20
N THR A 120 6.91 -17.10 1.72
CA THR A 120 8.09 -17.45 2.51
C THR A 120 9.15 -16.35 2.53
N PHE A 121 9.88 -16.32 3.64
CA PHE A 121 11.11 -15.58 3.81
C PHE A 121 12.16 -16.56 4.33
N ASN A 122 13.19 -16.83 3.53
CA ASN A 122 14.19 -17.86 3.77
C ASN A 122 13.58 -19.25 4.04
N GLY A 123 12.53 -19.62 3.30
CA GLY A 123 11.79 -20.87 3.50
C GLY A 123 10.86 -20.88 4.74
N ALA A 124 10.94 -19.88 5.61
CA ALA A 124 10.01 -19.75 6.75
C ALA A 124 8.72 -19.05 6.32
N ALA A 125 7.57 -19.56 6.78
CA ALA A 125 6.27 -18.99 6.46
C ALA A 125 6.14 -17.53 6.96
N LEU A 126 5.65 -16.67 6.08
CA LEU A 126 5.31 -15.28 6.37
C LEU A 126 3.89 -15.01 5.88
N ARG A 127 3.06 -14.40 6.74
CA ARG A 127 1.73 -13.93 6.36
C ARG A 127 1.35 -12.71 7.17
N TYR A 128 0.83 -11.68 6.53
CA TYR A 128 0.29 -10.51 7.22
C TYR A 128 -0.77 -9.78 6.40
N GLU A 129 -1.57 -9.00 7.11
CA GLU A 129 -2.61 -8.13 6.58
C GLU A 129 -2.30 -6.70 7.02
N VAL A 130 -2.38 -5.76 6.07
CA VAL A 130 -2.31 -4.32 6.29
C VAL A 130 -3.72 -3.76 6.13
N ASP A 131 -4.20 -3.03 7.13
CA ASP A 131 -5.41 -2.22 7.04
C ASP A 131 -5.01 -0.76 6.82
N PHE A 132 -5.37 -0.20 5.66
CA PHE A 132 -4.98 1.16 5.28
C PHE A 132 -5.81 2.23 6.00
N GLY A 133 -7.04 1.92 6.40
CA GLY A 133 -7.89 2.85 7.14
C GLY A 133 -7.44 3.00 8.59
N ALA A 134 -7.11 1.88 9.24
CA ALA A 134 -6.59 1.86 10.60
C ALA A 134 -5.06 2.05 10.69
N VAL A 135 -4.37 2.14 9.55
CA VAL A 135 -2.90 2.17 9.43
C VAL A 135 -2.27 1.15 10.38
N SER A 136 -2.63 -0.11 10.17
CA SER A 136 -2.24 -1.22 11.04
C SER A 136 -1.74 -2.39 10.23
N VAL A 137 -0.89 -3.21 10.84
CA VAL A 137 -0.44 -4.47 10.27
C VAL A 137 -0.53 -5.58 11.32
N LYS A 138 -1.00 -6.76 10.93
CA LYS A 138 -1.05 -7.94 11.80
C LYS A 138 -0.66 -9.19 11.01
N GLY A 139 0.01 -10.13 11.64
CA GLY A 139 0.46 -11.32 10.95
C GLY A 139 1.33 -12.22 11.80
N SER A 140 2.08 -13.08 11.11
CA SER A 140 3.06 -13.98 11.70
C SER A 140 4.22 -14.21 10.74
N ALA A 141 5.43 -14.30 11.30
CA ALA A 141 6.65 -14.69 10.58
C ALA A 141 7.31 -15.83 11.35
N ALA A 142 7.64 -16.94 10.67
CA ALA A 142 8.23 -18.13 11.29
C ALA A 142 7.46 -18.61 12.55
N GLY A 143 6.12 -18.59 12.49
CA GLY A 143 5.24 -18.95 13.61
C GLY A 143 5.12 -17.91 14.73
N LYS A 144 5.85 -16.79 14.67
CA LYS A 144 5.81 -15.72 15.67
C LYS A 144 4.84 -14.63 15.23
N ALA A 145 3.80 -14.39 16.02
CA ALA A 145 2.81 -13.36 15.74
C ALA A 145 3.37 -11.95 15.92
N PHE A 146 2.85 -11.02 15.12
CA PHE A 146 3.07 -9.59 15.28
C PHE A 146 1.78 -8.81 14.98
N ARG A 147 1.64 -7.65 15.63
CA ARG A 147 0.59 -6.67 15.40
C ARG A 147 1.14 -5.29 15.72
N LEU A 148 0.88 -4.32 14.84
CA LEU A 148 1.16 -2.92 15.03
C LEU A 148 -0.08 -2.11 14.61
N THR A 149 -0.40 -1.05 15.35
CA THR A 149 -1.50 -0.14 15.05
C THR A 149 -1.06 1.28 15.32
N MET A 150 -1.30 2.18 14.36
CA MET A 150 -1.03 3.60 14.51
C MET A 150 -2.26 4.32 15.08
N ASP A 151 -2.04 5.17 16.07
CA ASP A 151 -2.95 6.23 16.46
C ASP A 151 -2.71 7.43 15.53
N ALA A 152 -3.71 7.76 14.71
CA ALA A 152 -3.60 8.85 13.74
C ALA A 152 -3.54 10.24 14.39
N ALA A 153 -4.07 10.41 15.61
CA ALA A 153 -4.05 11.70 16.31
C ALA A 153 -2.67 11.99 16.91
N THR A 154 -1.99 10.96 17.43
CA THR A 154 -0.71 11.15 18.12
C THR A 154 0.51 10.71 17.30
N GLY A 155 0.31 10.01 16.18
CA GLY A 155 1.40 9.37 15.41
C GLY A 155 2.07 8.21 16.15
N LYS A 156 1.49 7.73 17.25
CA LYS A 156 2.07 6.63 18.04
C LYS A 156 1.71 5.30 17.43
N ILE A 157 2.67 4.40 17.33
CA ILE A 157 2.48 3.04 16.84
C ILE A 157 2.74 2.08 17.99
N THR A 158 1.73 1.28 18.33
CA THR A 158 1.81 0.33 19.44
C THR A 158 1.50 -1.08 18.98
N GLY A 159 1.95 -2.06 19.74
CA GLY A 159 1.58 -3.45 19.51
C GLY A 159 2.56 -4.45 20.11
N LYS A 160 2.67 -5.61 19.46
CA LYS A 160 3.56 -6.68 19.89
C LYS A 160 4.20 -7.37 18.69
N MET A 161 5.43 -7.84 18.86
CA MET A 161 6.15 -8.69 17.90
C MET A 161 6.86 -9.79 18.68
N ALA A 162 6.56 -11.05 18.36
CA ALA A 162 7.13 -12.21 19.05
C ALA A 162 7.00 -12.15 20.60
N GLY A 163 5.90 -11.58 21.09
CA GLY A 163 5.63 -11.38 22.52
C GLY A 163 6.25 -10.11 23.13
N ALA A 164 7.22 -9.48 22.47
CA ALA A 164 7.81 -8.22 22.90
C ALA A 164 6.96 -7.01 22.47
N ALA A 165 6.95 -5.95 23.28
CA ALA A 165 6.20 -4.74 22.97
C ALA A 165 6.79 -4.00 21.75
N VAL A 166 5.91 -3.40 20.97
CA VAL A 166 6.25 -2.40 19.95
C VAL A 166 5.76 -1.05 20.46
N ALA A 167 6.65 -0.06 20.44
CA ALA A 167 6.37 1.32 20.77
C ALA A 167 7.22 2.20 19.86
N LEU A 168 6.59 2.80 18.86
CA LEU A 168 7.23 3.73 17.94
C LEU A 168 6.46 5.05 17.91
N ASP A 169 7.16 6.13 17.63
CA ASP A 169 6.60 7.45 17.35
C ASP A 169 6.90 7.78 15.89
N TYR A 170 5.87 8.15 15.13
CA TYR A 170 5.96 8.58 13.73
C TYR A 170 5.59 10.05 13.61
N ASN A 171 6.50 10.85 13.04
CA ASN A 171 6.24 12.23 12.69
C ASN A 171 5.95 12.32 11.18
N PRO A 172 4.68 12.56 10.77
CA PRO A 172 4.32 12.61 9.36
C PRO A 172 4.92 13.82 8.62
N MET A 173 5.31 14.89 9.32
CA MET A 173 5.91 16.07 8.71
C MET A 173 7.37 15.84 8.32
N SER A 174 8.14 15.14 9.16
CA SER A 174 9.56 14.83 8.88
C SER A 174 9.77 13.44 8.27
N GLY A 175 8.77 12.57 8.34
CA GLY A 175 8.88 11.16 8.00
C GLY A 175 9.65 10.33 9.02
N GLU A 176 10.00 10.91 10.17
CA GLU A 176 10.79 10.26 11.21
C GLU A 176 9.97 9.18 11.93
N LEU A 177 10.56 7.99 12.07
CA LEU A 177 10.01 6.85 12.78
C LEU A 177 11.05 6.36 13.79
N ARG A 178 10.77 6.53 15.09
CA ARG A 178 11.71 6.18 16.17
C ARG A 178 11.05 5.35 17.25
N GLY A 179 11.84 4.56 17.98
CA GLY A 179 11.39 3.84 19.17
C GLY A 179 11.91 2.41 19.24
N SER A 180 11.09 1.47 19.70
CA SER A 180 11.41 0.05 19.80
C SER A 180 10.42 -0.82 19.01
N LEU A 181 10.96 -1.68 18.15
CA LEU A 181 10.24 -2.69 17.39
C LEU A 181 10.55 -4.07 17.98
N GLY A 182 9.75 -4.52 18.94
CA GLY A 182 9.95 -5.84 19.56
C GLY A 182 11.29 -5.95 20.31
N GLY A 183 11.70 -4.89 21.00
CA GLY A 183 12.98 -4.81 21.71
C GLY A 183 14.16 -4.33 20.85
N ARG A 184 13.99 -4.18 19.54
CA ARG A 184 15.01 -3.61 18.65
C ARG A 184 14.83 -2.09 18.54
N PRO A 185 15.82 -1.25 18.91
CA PRO A 185 15.71 0.18 18.69
C PRO A 185 15.65 0.48 17.19
N VAL A 186 14.78 1.41 16.80
CA VAL A 186 14.58 1.83 15.41
C VAL A 186 14.71 3.34 15.36
N SER A 187 15.43 3.84 14.35
CA SER A 187 15.43 5.25 13.98
C SER A 187 15.54 5.37 12.47
N LEU A 188 14.42 5.59 11.81
CA LEU A 188 14.29 5.66 10.36
C LEU A 188 13.68 7.00 9.95
N THR A 189 13.95 7.41 8.71
CA THR A 189 13.32 8.54 8.05
C THR A 189 12.73 8.06 6.73
N LEU A 190 11.42 8.21 6.59
CA LEU A 190 10.66 7.88 5.38
C LEU A 190 10.56 9.13 4.51
N ALA A 191 11.14 9.10 3.31
CA ALA A 191 11.04 10.18 2.34
C ALA A 191 10.15 9.75 1.16
N ASN A 192 9.15 10.57 0.84
CA ASN A 192 8.19 10.32 -0.24
C ASN A 192 7.45 8.97 -0.09
N LEU A 193 7.32 8.50 1.16
CA LEU A 193 6.73 7.22 1.53
C LEU A 193 5.82 7.41 2.73
N GLU A 194 4.52 7.21 2.52
CA GLU A 194 3.54 7.23 3.59
C GLU A 194 3.65 5.96 4.45
N LEU A 195 3.36 6.08 5.75
CA LEU A 195 3.47 4.93 6.66
C LEU A 195 2.59 3.75 6.20
N GLY A 196 1.35 4.00 5.77
CA GLY A 196 0.45 2.94 5.29
C GLY A 196 0.98 2.22 4.03
N GLU A 197 1.77 2.90 3.20
CA GLU A 197 2.47 2.28 2.08
C GLU A 197 3.67 1.48 2.57
N PHE A 198 4.47 2.04 3.48
CA PHE A 198 5.61 1.35 4.08
C PHE A 198 5.21 0.03 4.75
N LEU A 199 4.06 -0.02 5.44
CA LEU A 199 3.56 -1.23 6.09
C LEU A 199 3.31 -2.40 5.11
N GLN A 200 3.07 -2.12 3.83
CA GLN A 200 2.96 -3.17 2.81
C GLN A 200 4.27 -3.92 2.62
N TYR A 201 5.40 -3.25 2.87
CA TYR A 201 6.74 -3.78 2.74
C TYR A 201 7.38 -4.10 4.09
N PHE A 202 6.58 -4.23 5.15
CA PHE A 202 7.07 -4.44 6.52
C PHE A 202 8.04 -5.63 6.67
N PHE A 203 7.95 -6.63 5.78
CA PHE A 203 8.85 -7.77 5.73
C PHE A 203 10.34 -7.40 5.62
N VAL A 204 10.66 -6.22 5.06
CA VAL A 204 12.06 -5.74 4.97
C VAL A 204 12.71 -5.51 6.33
N LEU A 205 11.92 -5.34 7.40
CA LEU A 205 12.40 -5.14 8.78
C LEU A 205 12.50 -6.44 9.59
N LEU A 206 12.03 -7.57 9.04
CA LEU A 206 12.03 -8.88 9.71
C LEU A 206 13.35 -9.69 9.69
N PRO A 207 14.41 -9.36 8.91
CA PRO A 207 15.69 -10.09 9.00
C PRO A 207 16.29 -10.09 10.41
#